data_AF-A0A921CQD8-F1
#
_entry.id   AF-A0A921CQD8-F1
#
_cell.length_a   1.000
_cell.length_b   1.000
_cell.length_c   1.000
_cell.angle_alpha   90.00
_cell.angle_beta   90.00
_cell.angle_gamma   90.00
#
_symmetry.space_group_name_H-M   'P 1'
#
loop_
_entity.id
_entity.type
_entity.pdbx_description
1 polymer ?
#
loop_
_entity_poly.entity_id
_entity_poly.type
_entity_poly.pdbx_seq_one_letter_code
_entity_poly.pdbx_strand_id
1 'polypeptide(L)'
;MADNLINDDSNNFEKTMKEYLKQARKRLDNEFSGTREAIKLVATDKMRNFMQTMDKGLNKEEREFLISLITEGMYQSFCYGYGVGKIEGTYRKKVYL
;
A
#
# COMPACT_ATOMS: atom_id res chain seq x y z
N MET A 1 15.07 -29.88 16.67
CA MET A 1 14.40 -29.03 17.69
C MET A 1 14.56 -27.53 17.44
N ALA A 2 15.47 -27.07 16.58
CA ALA A 2 15.60 -25.65 16.20
C ALA A 2 14.60 -25.19 15.10
N ASP A 3 14.18 -26.10 14.20
CA ASP A 3 13.29 -25.75 13.08
C ASP A 3 11.85 -25.38 13.49
N ASN A 4 11.40 -25.77 14.69
CA ASN A 4 10.05 -25.43 15.19
C ASN A 4 9.95 -24.00 15.74
N LEU A 5 11.07 -23.37 16.15
CA LEU A 5 11.06 -22.00 16.67
C LEU A 5 11.01 -20.95 15.56
N ILE A 6 11.68 -21.20 14.44
CA ILE A 6 11.72 -20.30 13.27
C ILE A 6 10.33 -20.20 12.61
N ASN A 7 9.56 -21.28 12.64
CA ASN A 7 8.25 -21.35 12.01
C ASN A 7 7.18 -20.57 12.80
N ASP A 8 7.30 -20.51 14.13
CA ASP A 8 6.33 -19.81 15.00
C ASP A 8 6.50 -18.28 14.91
N ASP A 9 7.74 -17.78 14.89
CA ASP A 9 8.02 -16.35 14.74
C ASP A 9 7.64 -15.81 13.35
N SER A 10 7.89 -16.59 12.29
CA SER A 10 7.47 -16.23 10.92
C SER A 10 5.95 -16.15 10.79
N ASN A 11 5.24 -17.12 11.36
CA ASN A 11 3.78 -17.15 11.36
C ASN A 11 3.19 -15.99 12.19
N ASN A 12 3.84 -15.64 13.32
CA ASN A 12 3.46 -14.50 14.13
C ASN A 12 3.70 -13.15 13.41
N PHE A 13 4.81 -13.01 12.68
CA PHE A 13 5.06 -11.86 11.82
C PHE A 13 4.01 -11.73 10.73
N GLU A 14 3.73 -12.80 9.99
CA GLU A 14 2.75 -12.79 8.89
C GLU A 14 1.35 -12.42 9.40
N LYS A 15 0.94 -12.99 10.54
CA LYS A 15 -0.33 -12.66 11.20
C LYS A 15 -0.40 -11.19 11.58
N THR A 16 0.64 -10.68 12.24
CA THR A 16 0.74 -9.27 12.67
C THR A 16 0.71 -8.33 11.46
N MET A 17 1.46 -8.66 10.40
CA MET A 17 1.48 -7.90 9.16
C MET A 17 0.07 -7.82 8.55
N LYS A 18 -0.62 -8.96 8.43
CA LYS A 18 -2.01 -9.02 7.92
C LYS A 18 -2.96 -8.13 8.72
N GLU A 19 -2.82 -8.09 10.04
CA GLU A 19 -3.63 -7.22 10.90
C GLU A 19 -3.35 -5.74 10.63
N TYR A 20 -2.09 -5.34 10.50
CA TYR A 20 -1.75 -3.97 10.17
C TYR A 20 -2.16 -3.56 8.75
N LEU A 21 -2.09 -4.46 7.77
CA LEU A 21 -2.62 -4.20 6.43
C LEU A 21 -4.13 -3.93 6.47
N LYS A 22 -4.90 -4.72 7.22
CA LYS A 22 -6.35 -4.52 7.39
C LYS A 22 -6.64 -3.19 8.08
N GLN A 23 -5.88 -2.85 9.12
CA GLN A 23 -6.01 -1.55 9.79
C GLN A 23 -5.69 -0.42 8.83
N ALA A 24 -4.58 -0.50 8.09
CA ALA A 24 -4.19 0.52 7.13
C ALA A 24 -5.27 0.74 6.07
N ARG A 25 -5.84 -0.34 5.50
CA ARG A 25 -6.93 -0.24 4.53
C ARG A 25 -8.16 0.44 5.13
N LYS A 26 -8.58 0.02 6.32
CA LYS A 26 -9.71 0.65 7.03
C LYS A 26 -9.48 2.15 7.26
N ARG A 27 -8.28 2.55 7.68
CA ARG A 27 -7.94 3.96 7.89
C ARG A 27 -7.86 4.71 6.57
N LEU A 28 -7.28 4.09 5.54
CA LEU A 28 -7.22 4.66 4.20
C LEU A 28 -8.60 4.95 3.66
N ASP A 29 -9.59 4.08 3.91
CA ASP A 29 -10.98 4.22 3.45
C ASP A 29 -11.82 5.20 4.29
N ASN A 30 -11.54 5.34 5.59
CA ASN A 30 -12.38 6.14 6.49
C ASN A 30 -11.77 7.47 6.93
N GLU A 31 -10.44 7.55 7.08
CA GLU A 31 -9.76 8.67 7.74
C GLU A 31 -8.93 9.51 6.75
N PHE A 32 -8.41 8.90 5.68
CA PHE A 32 -7.46 9.56 4.78
C PHE A 32 -8.06 9.94 3.43
N SER A 33 -9.19 10.67 3.44
CA SER A 33 -9.84 11.13 2.21
C SER A 33 -8.92 11.98 1.33
N GLY A 34 -8.14 12.89 1.92
CA GLY A 34 -7.14 13.70 1.18
C GLY A 34 -6.07 12.85 0.50
N THR A 35 -5.61 11.78 1.14
CA THR A 35 -4.65 10.83 0.55
C THR A 35 -5.27 10.10 -0.63
N ARG A 36 -6.53 9.65 -0.52
CA ARG A 36 -7.23 8.97 -1.62
C ARG A 36 -7.38 9.87 -2.84
N GLU A 37 -7.75 11.13 -2.63
CA GLU A 37 -7.88 12.10 -3.72
C GLU A 37 -6.50 12.41 -4.35
N ALA A 38 -5.45 12.59 -3.54
CA ALA A 38 -4.09 12.75 -4.06
C ALA A 38 -3.65 11.54 -4.90
N ILE A 39 -3.95 10.33 -4.46
CA ILE A 39 -3.64 9.10 -5.21
C ILE A 39 -4.37 9.07 -6.55
N LYS A 40 -5.66 9.42 -6.60
CA LYS A 40 -6.41 9.50 -7.87
C LYS A 40 -5.81 10.52 -8.84
N LEU A 41 -5.36 11.67 -8.33
CA LEU A 41 -4.68 12.69 -9.14
C LEU A 41 -3.38 12.14 -9.73
N VAL A 42 -2.56 11.47 -8.91
CA VAL A 42 -1.32 10.81 -9.36
C VAL A 42 -1.60 9.69 -10.36
N ALA A 43 -2.63 8.87 -10.14
CA ALA A 43 -3.02 7.80 -11.05
C ALA A 43 -3.47 8.34 -12.41
N THR A 44 -4.23 9.44 -12.41
CA THR A 44 -4.65 10.15 -13.61
C THR A 44 -3.47 10.71 -14.38
N ASP A 45 -2.51 11.33 -13.69
CA ASP A 45 -1.29 11.84 -14.31
C ASP A 45 -0.43 10.71 -14.91
N LYS A 46 -0.25 9.61 -14.17
CA LYS A 46 0.46 8.43 -14.67
C LYS A 46 -0.20 7.82 -15.91
N MET A 47 -1.54 7.78 -15.96
CA MET A 47 -2.27 7.35 -17.14
C MET A 47 -1.99 8.26 -18.35
N ARG A 48 -1.97 9.59 -18.16
CA ARG A 48 -1.62 10.54 -19.22
C ARG A 48 -0.18 10.35 -19.71
N ASN A 49 0.76 10.21 -18.78
CA ASN A 49 2.17 9.96 -19.10
C ASN A 49 2.35 8.63 -19.86
N PHE A 50 1.61 7.58 -19.48
CA PHE A 50 1.60 6.31 -20.20
C PHE A 50 1.14 6.50 -21.65
N MET A 51 0.00 7.18 -21.86
CA MET A 51 -0.52 7.45 -23.20
C MET A 51 0.48 8.23 -24.08
N GLN A 52 1.12 9.25 -23.51
CA GLN A 52 2.13 10.05 -24.20
C GLN A 52 3.38 9.25 -24.54
N THR A 53 3.90 8.48 -23.58
CA THR A 53 5.14 7.70 -23.75
C THR A 53 4.97 6.56 -24.75
N MET A 54 3.80 5.93 -24.75
CA MET A 54 3.49 4.81 -25.63
C MET A 54 2.95 5.24 -27.00
N ASP A 55 2.77 6.55 -27.21
CA ASP A 55 2.07 7.13 -28.37
C ASP A 55 0.75 6.40 -28.68
N LYS A 56 0.02 6.05 -27.62
CA LYS A 56 -1.20 5.23 -27.70
C LYS A 56 -2.38 5.92 -27.05
N GLY A 57 -3.41 6.17 -27.84
CA GLY A 57 -4.73 6.54 -27.36
C GLY A 57 -5.38 5.39 -26.57
N LEU A 58 -5.99 5.73 -25.44
CA LEU A 58 -6.91 4.84 -24.73
C LEU A 58 -8.33 5.41 -24.84
N ASN A 59 -9.32 4.53 -24.96
CA ASN A 59 -10.72 4.90 -24.84
C ASN A 59 -11.10 5.18 -23.37
N LYS A 60 -12.34 5.60 -23.11
CA LYS A 60 -12.78 5.97 -21.76
C LYS A 60 -12.66 4.82 -20.76
N GLU A 61 -13.14 3.64 -21.12
CA GLU A 61 -13.16 2.45 -20.25
C GLU A 61 -11.74 1.98 -19.93
N GLU A 62 -10.85 1.99 -20.92
CA GLU A 62 -9.43 1.66 -20.74
C GLU A 62 -8.73 2.65 -19.81
N ARG A 63 -9.02 3.95 -19.91
CA ARG A 63 -8.48 4.98 -19.01
C ARG A 63 -8.97 4.77 -17.58
N GLU A 64 -10.27 4.53 -17.41
CA GLU A 64 -10.88 4.29 -16.10
C GLU A 64 -10.28 3.03 -15.45
N PHE A 65 -10.13 1.96 -16.22
CA PHE A 65 -9.49 0.74 -15.76
C PHE A 65 -8.03 0.97 -15.34
N LEU A 66 -7.24 1.64 -16.18
CA LEU A 66 -5.83 1.91 -15.87
C LEU A 66 -5.67 2.80 -14.63
N ILE A 67 -6.49 3.85 -14.49
CA ILE A 67 -6.51 4.69 -13.29
C ILE A 67 -6.86 3.87 -12.06
N SER A 68 -7.86 3.00 -12.14
CA SER A 68 -8.27 2.12 -11.04
C SER A 68 -7.15 1.17 -10.64
N LEU A 69 -6.48 0.54 -11.62
CA LEU A 69 -5.36 -0.37 -11.40
C LEU A 69 -4.20 0.32 -10.67
N ILE A 70 -3.81 1.52 -11.14
CA ILE A 70 -2.74 2.30 -10.50
C ILE A 70 -3.15 2.72 -9.08
N THR A 71 -4.41 3.15 -8.90
CA THR A 71 -4.95 3.56 -7.60
C THR A 71 -4.88 2.41 -6.59
N GLU A 72 -5.36 1.21 -6.95
CA GLU A 72 -5.31 0.05 -6.06
C GLU A 72 -3.87 -0.38 -5.76
N GLY A 73 -2.96 -0.31 -6.75
CA GLY A 73 -1.54 -0.54 -6.51
C GLY A 73 -0.96 0.44 -5.49
N MET A 74 -1.29 1.73 -5.59
CA MET A 74 -0.85 2.74 -4.62
C MET A 74 -1.48 2.56 -3.24
N TYR A 75 -2.75 2.14 -3.16
CA TYR A 75 -3.39 1.78 -1.89
C TYR A 75 -2.70 0.59 -1.23
N GLN A 76 -2.35 -0.43 -2.02
CA GLN A 76 -1.58 -1.57 -1.54
C GLN A 76 -0.22 -1.11 -0.99
N SER A 77 0.54 -0.30 -1.74
CA SER A 77 1.82 0.25 -1.28
C SER A 77 1.68 1.06 0.02
N PHE A 78 0.64 1.89 0.14
CA PHE A 78 0.34 2.62 1.37
C PHE A 78 0.12 1.66 2.55
N CYS A 79 -0.68 0.61 2.35
CA CYS A 79 -0.98 -0.35 3.41
C CYS A 79 0.27 -1.10 3.87
N TYR A 80 1.11 -1.54 2.92
CA TYR A 80 2.38 -2.18 3.25
C TYR A 80 3.35 -1.23 3.96
N GLY A 81 3.47 0.02 3.51
CA GLY A 81 4.29 1.02 4.18
C GLY A 81 3.85 1.26 5.63
N TYR A 82 2.54 1.32 5.87
CA TYR A 82 1.99 1.38 7.23
C TYR A 82 2.32 0.13 8.05
N GLY A 83 2.12 -1.06 7.49
CA GLY A 83 2.37 -2.33 8.17
C GLY A 83 3.83 -2.51 8.58
N VAL A 84 4.76 -2.32 7.64
CA VAL A 84 6.19 -2.36 7.89
C VAL A 84 6.59 -1.33 8.95
N GLY A 85 6.14 -0.08 8.81
CA GLY A 85 6.47 0.99 9.77
C GLY A 85 5.99 0.70 11.19
N LYS A 86 4.83 0.05 11.36
CA LYS A 86 4.33 -0.37 12.68
C LYS A 86 5.15 -1.51 13.28
N ILE A 87 5.54 -2.50 12.47
CA ILE A 87 6.38 -3.60 12.91
C ILE A 87 7.75 -3.07 13.33
N GLU A 88 8.43 -2.33 12.45
CA GLU A 88 9.75 -1.76 12.75
C GLU A 88 9.72 -0.81 13.94
N GLY A 89 8.67 0.01 14.07
CA GLY A 89 8.48 0.91 15.20
C GLY A 89 8.30 0.19 16.55
N THR A 90 7.84 -1.06 16.54
CA THR A 90 7.71 -1.88 17.75
C THR A 90 9.07 -2.36 18.27
N TYR A 91 10.04 -2.58 17.37
CA TYR A 91 11.39 -3.01 17.72
C TYR A 91 12.35 -1.86 18.08
N ARG A 92 11.98 -0.60 17.79
CA ARG A 92 12.76 0.56 18.25
C ARG A 92 12.46 0.86 19.72
N LYS A 93 13.32 0.39 20.63
CA LYS A 93 13.42 0.95 21.99
C LYS A 93 13.57 2.47 21.87
N LYS A 94 12.68 3.23 22.52
CA LYS A 94 12.85 4.68 22.69
C LYS A 94 14.18 4.90 23.41
N VAL A 95 15.20 5.32 22.66
CA VAL A 95 16.42 5.86 23.26
C VAL A 95 16.03 7.27 23.73
N TYR A 96 15.82 7.41 25.04
CA TYR A 96 15.81 8.72 25.67
C TYR A 96 17.27 9.12 25.84
N LEU A 97 17.66 10.23 25.21
CA LEU A 97 18.95 10.90 25.41
C LEU A 97 18.86 11.82 26.63
#